data_AF-A0A2E7PNA9-F1
#
_entry.id   AF-A0A2E7PNA9-F1
#
_cell.length_a   1.000
_cell.length_b   1.000
_cell.length_c   1.000
_cell.angle_alpha   90.00
_cell.angle_beta   90.00
_cell.angle_gamma   90.00
#
_symmetry.space_group_name_H-M   'P 1'
#
loop_
_entity.id
_entity.type
_entity.pdbx_description
1 polymer ?
#
loop_
_entity_poly.entity_id
_entity_poly.type
_entity_poly.pdbx_seq_one_letter_code
_entity_poly.pdbx_strand_id
1 'polypeptide(L)'
;MNKPSAETAGASKELRIIVWQFVRIMVQLEIVARARGNKKAPSVYGDWHGAWTEIDRTLARLGDSDAVAFSDLMMNQEVVLRVRDRSQMNEVMRAIENVINQLDQEIRAVRGEAKAEEELRFERRELNALLKKLRKMSRGGGAERQSKGRTGGGRSGGGRSGGPKAASPPRRGRARKG
;
A
#
# COMPACT_ATOMS: atom_id res chain seq x y z
N MET A 1 15.68 26.08 33.53
CA MET A 1 15.26 25.84 32.13
C MET A 1 15.00 24.35 31.95
N ASN A 2 13.82 23.96 31.46
CA ASN A 2 13.64 22.75 30.67
C ASN A 2 12.35 22.92 29.86
N LYS A 3 12.51 23.16 28.55
CA LYS A 3 11.39 23.16 27.60
C LYS A 3 11.01 21.70 27.36
N PRO A 4 9.74 21.29 27.52
CA PRO A 4 9.30 20.06 26.90
C PRO A 4 9.34 20.27 25.39
N SER A 5 10.24 19.56 24.72
CA SER A 5 10.26 19.46 23.26
C SER A 5 8.87 19.00 22.83
N ALA A 6 8.17 19.88 22.10
CA ALA A 6 6.95 19.51 21.42
C ALA A 6 7.28 18.32 20.51
N GLU A 7 6.80 17.13 20.88
CA GLU A 7 6.62 16.06 19.92
C GLU A 7 5.77 16.66 18.81
N THR A 8 6.39 16.91 17.66
CA THR A 8 5.67 17.05 16.41
C THR A 8 5.06 15.69 16.12
N ALA A 9 3.99 15.35 16.85
CA ALA A 9 3.18 14.17 16.66
C ALA A 9 2.54 14.30 15.28
N GLY A 10 3.28 13.91 14.24
CA GLY A 10 2.69 13.59 12.97
C GLY A 10 1.54 12.64 13.25
N ALA A 11 0.34 13.00 12.82
CA ALA A 11 -0.84 12.19 13.05
C ALA A 11 -0.59 10.78 12.50
N SER A 12 -0.31 9.84 13.39
CA SER A 12 -0.13 8.45 13.03
C SER A 12 -1.41 7.93 12.41
N LYS A 13 -1.28 7.13 11.34
CA LYS A 13 -2.42 6.61 10.61
C LYS A 13 -2.74 5.20 11.08
N GLU A 14 -4.02 4.92 11.20
CA GLU A 14 -4.52 3.56 11.40
C GLU A 14 -4.59 2.85 10.04
N LEU A 15 -4.08 1.63 9.99
CA LEU A 15 -4.13 0.75 8.84
C LEU A 15 -4.88 -0.52 9.23
N ARG A 16 -5.93 -0.85 8.48
CA ARG A 16 -6.65 -2.12 8.58
C ARG A 16 -6.35 -2.97 7.37
N ILE A 17 -5.89 -4.20 7.62
CA ILE A 17 -5.50 -5.18 6.61
C ILE A 17 -5.97 -6.57 7.02
N ILE A 18 -6.33 -7.39 6.04
CA ILE A 18 -6.73 -8.78 6.31
C ILE A 18 -5.53 -9.57 6.82
N VAL A 19 -5.77 -10.53 7.73
CA VAL A 19 -4.70 -11.33 8.37
C VAL A 19 -3.76 -11.98 7.36
N TRP A 20 -4.26 -12.64 6.31
CA TRP A 20 -3.36 -13.26 5.32
C TRP A 20 -2.44 -12.23 4.62
N GLN A 21 -2.94 -11.02 4.38
CA GLN A 21 -2.14 -9.92 3.80
C GLN A 21 -1.07 -9.46 4.79
N PHE A 22 -1.45 -9.31 6.06
CA PHE A 22 -0.52 -8.97 7.14
C PHE A 22 0.60 -10.01 7.26
N VAL A 23 0.27 -11.30 7.18
CA VAL A 23 1.24 -12.40 7.21
C VAL A 23 2.26 -12.28 6.08
N ARG A 24 1.81 -12.16 4.83
CA ARG A 24 2.71 -11.98 3.67
C ARG A 24 3.63 -10.78 3.85
N ILE A 25 3.10 -9.67 4.35
CA ILE A 25 3.88 -8.43 4.60
C ILE A 25 4.91 -8.63 5.71
N MET A 26 4.53 -9.25 6.83
CA MET A 26 5.43 -9.47 7.96
C MET A 26 6.58 -10.41 7.62
N VAL A 27 6.32 -11.50 6.90
CA VAL A 27 7.37 -12.40 6.39
C VAL A 27 8.36 -11.61 5.52
N GLN A 28 7.86 -10.77 4.61
CA GLN A 28 8.73 -9.97 3.76
C GLN A 28 9.54 -8.92 4.54
N LEU A 29 8.93 -8.28 5.55
CA LEU A 29 9.60 -7.33 6.43
C LEU A 29 10.68 -8.02 7.26
N GLU A 30 10.43 -9.25 7.73
CA GLU A 30 11.40 -10.04 8.47
C GLU A 30 12.63 -10.37 7.61
N ILE A 31 12.42 -10.83 6.37
CA ILE A 31 13.51 -11.10 5.42
C ILE A 31 14.40 -9.86 5.25
N VAL A 32 13.78 -8.69 5.08
CA VAL A 32 14.51 -7.41 4.92
C VAL A 32 15.23 -7.01 6.22
N ALA A 33 14.60 -7.20 7.38
CA ALA A 33 15.21 -6.90 8.67
C ALA A 33 16.45 -7.77 8.94
N ARG A 34 16.33 -9.09 8.68
CA ARG A 34 17.42 -10.05 8.79
C ARG A 34 18.58 -9.70 7.85
N ALA A 35 18.29 -9.38 6.58
CA ALA A 35 19.31 -8.99 5.60
C ALA A 35 20.08 -7.71 6.00
N ARG A 36 19.45 -6.81 6.76
CA ARG A 36 20.08 -5.58 7.29
C ARG A 36 20.86 -5.81 8.59
N GLY A 37 20.92 -7.04 9.09
CA GLY A 37 21.60 -7.39 10.34
C GLY A 37 20.91 -6.82 11.58
N ASN A 38 19.58 -6.68 11.57
CA ASN A 38 18.78 -6.19 12.70
C ASN A 38 19.31 -4.87 13.32
N LYS A 39 19.92 -3.99 12.51
CA LYS A 39 20.41 -2.69 13.01
C LYS A 39 19.27 -1.89 13.63
N LYS A 40 19.56 -1.25 14.78
CA LYS A 40 18.65 -0.55 15.72
C LYS A 40 17.78 0.59 15.14
N ALA A 41 17.69 0.76 13.83
CA ALA A 41 16.78 1.75 13.25
C ALA A 41 15.33 1.32 13.53
N PRO A 42 14.46 2.24 13.99
CA PRO A 42 13.04 1.96 14.12
C PRO A 42 12.48 1.49 12.78
N SER A 43 11.88 0.31 12.75
CA SER A 43 11.33 -0.32 11.55
C SER A 43 9.88 -0.72 11.78
N VAL A 44 9.13 -0.83 10.69
CA VAL A 44 7.75 -1.36 10.74
C VAL A 44 7.74 -2.78 11.34
N TYR A 45 8.74 -3.61 11.01
CA TYR A 45 8.87 -4.96 11.55
C TYR A 45 8.91 -4.96 13.08
N GLY A 46 9.74 -4.10 13.68
CA GLY A 46 9.86 -4.01 15.14
C GLY A 46 8.57 -3.54 15.80
N ASP A 47 7.92 -2.53 15.21
CA ASP A 47 6.67 -1.97 15.76
C ASP A 47 5.50 -2.95 15.67
N TRP A 48 5.43 -3.76 14.61
CA TRP A 48 4.34 -4.71 14.37
C TRP A 48 4.62 -6.11 14.92
N HIS A 49 5.82 -6.37 15.45
CA HIS A 49 6.26 -7.67 15.95
C HIS A 49 5.33 -8.24 17.04
N GLY A 50 4.79 -7.38 17.91
CA GLY A 50 3.84 -7.81 18.95
C GLY A 50 2.57 -8.43 18.36
N ALA A 51 1.90 -7.69 17.46
CA ALA A 51 0.71 -8.18 16.75
C ALA A 51 1.02 -9.42 15.90
N TRP A 52 2.19 -9.46 15.25
CA TRP A 52 2.66 -10.62 14.50
C TRP A 52 2.77 -11.87 15.36
N THR A 53 3.41 -11.76 16.52
CA THR A 53 3.61 -12.90 17.42
C THR A 53 2.28 -13.44 17.96
N GLU A 54 1.32 -12.56 18.25
CA GLU A 54 0.00 -12.96 18.73
C GLU A 54 -0.80 -13.72 17.66
N ILE A 55 -0.80 -13.19 16.43
CA ILE A 55 -1.47 -13.81 15.29
C ILE A 55 -0.82 -15.13 14.91
N ASP A 56 0.51 -15.18 14.84
CA ASP A 56 1.27 -16.39 14.50
C ASP A 56 0.99 -17.54 15.50
N ARG A 57 0.98 -17.25 16.80
CA ARG A 57 0.59 -18.24 17.83
C ARG A 57 -0.85 -18.72 17.67
N THR A 58 -1.77 -17.81 17.33
CA THR A 58 -3.18 -18.15 17.14
C THR A 58 -3.35 -19.02 15.90
N LEU A 59 -2.70 -18.69 14.80
CA LEU A 59 -2.68 -19.47 13.57
C LEU A 59 -2.08 -20.85 13.79
N ALA A 60 -0.94 -20.95 14.50
CA ALA A 60 -0.33 -22.23 14.83
C ALA A 60 -1.28 -23.14 15.63
N ARG A 61 -1.94 -22.59 16.66
CA ARG A 61 -2.92 -23.34 17.46
C ARG A 61 -4.12 -23.80 16.62
N LEU A 62 -4.67 -22.93 15.77
CA LEU A 62 -5.83 -23.25 14.95
C LEU A 62 -5.49 -24.23 13.82
N GLY A 63 -4.27 -24.15 13.26
CA GLY A 63 -3.81 -25.06 12.21
C GLY A 63 -3.89 -26.53 12.60
N ASP A 64 -3.65 -26.84 13.88
CA ASP A 64 -3.68 -28.22 14.40
C ASP A 64 -5.07 -28.65 14.89
N SER A 65 -5.97 -27.72 15.21
CA SER A 65 -7.19 -28.01 15.96
C SER A 65 -8.50 -27.64 15.27
N ASP A 66 -8.51 -26.62 14.42
CA ASP A 66 -9.73 -26.10 13.78
C ASP A 66 -9.42 -25.40 12.45
N ALA A 67 -9.53 -26.17 11.37
CA ALA A 67 -9.30 -25.67 10.01
C ALA A 67 -10.32 -24.60 9.56
N VAL A 68 -11.54 -24.61 10.11
CA VAL A 68 -12.58 -23.64 9.74
C VAL A 68 -12.27 -22.30 10.39
N ALA A 69 -11.98 -22.29 11.69
CA ALA A 69 -11.58 -21.07 12.39
C ALA A 69 -10.23 -20.53 11.87
N PHE A 70 -9.30 -21.40 11.47
CA PHE A 70 -8.07 -20.99 10.79
C PHE A 70 -8.37 -20.22 9.49
N SER A 71 -9.23 -20.77 8.64
CA SER A 71 -9.61 -20.15 7.38
C SER A 71 -10.34 -18.82 7.59
N ASP A 72 -11.27 -18.76 8.56
CA ASP A 72 -11.97 -17.52 8.90
C ASP A 72 -11.01 -16.44 9.38
N LEU A 73 -10.09 -16.79 10.29
CA LEU A 73 -9.07 -15.87 10.78
C LEU A 73 -8.23 -15.33 9.62
N MET A 74 -7.75 -16.20 8.72
CA MET A 74 -6.92 -15.80 7.59
C MET A 74 -7.66 -14.90 6.60
N MET A 75 -8.91 -15.20 6.28
CA MET A 75 -9.62 -14.60 5.14
C MET A 75 -10.53 -13.43 5.49
N ASN A 76 -11.12 -13.43 6.69
CA ASN A 76 -12.20 -12.51 7.05
C ASN A 76 -11.83 -11.52 8.16
N GLN A 77 -10.80 -11.81 8.95
CA GLN A 77 -10.42 -10.95 10.06
C GLN A 77 -9.41 -9.89 9.64
N GLU A 78 -9.52 -8.70 10.24
CA GLU A 78 -8.61 -7.58 10.02
C GLU A 78 -7.68 -7.38 11.23
N VAL A 79 -6.44 -7.01 10.92
CA VAL A 79 -5.45 -6.52 11.89
C VAL A 79 -5.43 -5.00 11.81
N VAL A 80 -5.54 -4.34 12.95
CA VAL A 80 -5.47 -2.89 13.07
C VAL A 80 -4.07 -2.50 13.53
N LEU A 81 -3.38 -1.72 12.70
CA LEU A 81 -1.98 -1.37 12.89
C LEU A 81 -1.79 0.14 12.85
N ARG A 82 -0.82 0.64 13.61
CA ARG A 82 -0.45 2.05 13.61
C ARG A 82 0.76 2.26 12.71
N VAL A 83 0.70 3.27 11.86
CA VAL A 83 1.82 3.76 11.04
C VAL A 83 2.19 5.15 11.54
N ARG A 84 3.40 5.33 12.07
CA ARG A 84 3.84 6.57 12.72
C ARG A 84 4.03 7.71 11.73
N ASP A 85 4.67 7.42 10.60
CA ASP A 85 5.09 8.44 9.65
C ASP A 85 5.11 7.93 8.21
N ARG A 86 5.48 8.83 7.29
CA ARG A 86 5.58 8.52 5.86
C ARG A 86 6.71 7.54 5.54
N SER A 87 7.78 7.49 6.34
CA SER A 87 8.87 6.55 6.15
C SER A 87 8.39 5.12 6.36
N GLN A 88 7.65 4.88 7.46
CA GLN A 88 7.01 3.59 7.71
C GLN A 88 5.99 3.22 6.64
N MET A 89 5.15 4.17 6.22
CA MET A 89 4.23 3.93 5.11
C MET A 89 4.96 3.50 3.83
N ASN A 90 6.10 4.13 3.52
CA ASN A 90 6.92 3.74 2.37
C ASN A 90 7.57 2.36 2.55
N GLU A 91 7.98 2.00 3.77
CA GLU A 91 8.51 0.67 4.08
C GLU A 91 7.44 -0.42 3.85
N VAL A 92 6.21 -0.21 4.32
CA VAL A 92 5.07 -1.13 4.05
C VAL A 92 4.80 -1.26 2.56
N MET A 93 4.72 -0.13 1.83
CA MET A 93 4.47 -0.15 0.38
C MET A 93 5.56 -0.93 -0.37
N ARG A 94 6.83 -0.76 0.00
CA ARG A 94 7.95 -1.51 -0.59
C ARG A 94 7.89 -2.99 -0.27
N ALA A 95 7.50 -3.35 0.96
CA ALA A 95 7.31 -4.76 1.32
C ALA A 95 6.22 -5.40 0.45
N ILE A 96 5.08 -4.73 0.27
CA ILE A 96 3.99 -5.21 -0.61
C ILE A 96 4.45 -5.34 -2.06
N GLU A 97 5.19 -4.34 -2.58
CA GLU A 97 5.76 -4.40 -3.95
C GLU A 97 6.68 -5.61 -4.12
N ASN A 98 7.51 -5.92 -3.13
CA ASN A 98 8.38 -7.10 -3.16
C ASN A 98 7.59 -8.41 -3.15
N VAL A 99 6.53 -8.51 -2.34
CA VAL A 99 5.64 -9.69 -2.34
C VAL A 99 4.94 -9.85 -3.68
N ILE A 100 4.43 -8.77 -4.27
CA ILE A 100 3.79 -8.82 -5.61
C ILE A 100 4.79 -9.32 -6.66
N ASN A 101 6.05 -8.88 -6.59
CA ASN A 101 7.08 -9.35 -7.52
C ASN A 101 7.42 -10.83 -7.32
N GLN A 102 7.37 -11.36 -6.08
CA GLN A 102 7.53 -12.78 -5.80
C GLN A 102 6.35 -13.59 -6.35
N LEU A 103 5.11 -13.14 -6.10
CA LEU A 103 3.91 -13.76 -6.68
C LEU A 103 3.96 -13.77 -8.21
N ASP A 104 4.47 -12.72 -8.84
CA ASP A 104 4.67 -12.70 -10.30
C ASP A 104 5.67 -13.76 -10.80
N GLN A 105 6.67 -14.12 -9.98
CA GLN A 105 7.60 -15.21 -10.29
C GLN A 105 6.95 -16.58 -10.05
N GLU A 106 6.25 -16.75 -8.93
CA GLU A 106 5.54 -17.99 -8.58
C GLU A 106 4.46 -18.32 -9.61
N ILE A 107 3.66 -17.34 -10.05
CA ILE A 107 2.64 -17.50 -11.11
C ILE A 107 3.27 -18.01 -12.42
N ARG A 108 4.49 -17.54 -12.75
CA ARG A 108 5.19 -18.02 -13.96
C ARG A 108 5.68 -19.45 -13.78
N ALA A 109 6.10 -19.83 -12.57
CA ALA A 109 6.60 -21.15 -12.26
C ALA A 109 5.48 -22.21 -12.31
N VAL A 110 4.27 -21.88 -11.85
CA VAL A 110 3.11 -22.80 -11.84
C VAL A 110 2.25 -22.70 -13.11
N ARG A 111 2.76 -22.09 -14.18
CA ARG A 111 1.99 -21.81 -15.39
C ARG A 111 1.43 -23.10 -15.99
N GLY A 112 0.12 -23.15 -16.18
CA GLY A 112 -0.59 -24.34 -16.68
C GLY A 112 -1.26 -25.16 -15.58
N GLU A 113 -0.94 -24.92 -14.30
CA GLU A 113 -1.67 -25.45 -13.15
C GLU A 113 -2.81 -24.49 -12.79
N ALA A 114 -3.94 -24.63 -13.47
CA ALA A 114 -5.05 -23.65 -13.41
C ALA A 114 -5.45 -23.23 -11.99
N LYS A 115 -5.54 -24.20 -11.06
CA LYS A 115 -5.92 -23.94 -9.66
C LYS A 115 -4.86 -23.12 -8.92
N ALA A 116 -3.60 -23.57 -8.93
CA ALA A 116 -2.50 -22.87 -8.26
C ALA A 116 -2.28 -21.48 -8.88
N GLU A 117 -2.39 -21.37 -10.20
CA GLU A 117 -2.28 -20.11 -10.91
C GLU A 117 -3.40 -19.12 -10.52
N GLU A 118 -4.63 -19.60 -10.36
CA GLU A 118 -5.77 -18.77 -9.93
C GLU A 118 -5.63 -18.26 -8.49
N GLU A 119 -5.21 -19.12 -7.57
CA GLU A 119 -4.97 -18.79 -6.15
C GLU A 119 -3.90 -17.69 -6.02
N LEU A 120 -2.75 -17.85 -6.68
CA LEU A 120 -1.69 -16.85 -6.65
C LEU A 120 -2.12 -15.53 -7.33
N ARG A 121 -2.92 -15.61 -8.40
CA ARG A 121 -3.47 -14.41 -9.06
C ARG A 121 -4.45 -13.67 -8.15
N PHE A 122 -5.23 -14.39 -7.34
CA PHE A 122 -6.10 -13.77 -6.34
C PHE A 122 -5.28 -12.99 -5.33
N GLU A 123 -4.28 -13.61 -4.70
CA GLU A 123 -3.40 -12.93 -3.73
C GLU A 123 -2.76 -11.68 -4.34
N ARG A 124 -2.23 -11.81 -5.56
CA ARG A 124 -1.61 -10.69 -6.29
C ARG A 124 -2.58 -9.53 -6.51
N ARG A 125 -3.84 -9.81 -6.89
CA ARG A 125 -4.85 -8.76 -7.13
C ARG A 125 -5.18 -8.02 -5.84
N GLU A 126 -5.35 -8.75 -4.75
CA GLU A 126 -5.69 -8.20 -3.44
C GLU A 126 -4.56 -7.34 -2.87
N LEU A 127 -3.30 -7.80 -2.95
CA LEU A 127 -2.14 -7.00 -2.54
C LEU A 127 -1.96 -5.75 -3.41
N ASN A 128 -2.27 -5.82 -4.71
CA ASN A 128 -2.30 -4.64 -5.57
C ASN A 128 -3.38 -3.63 -5.16
N ALA A 129 -4.57 -4.11 -4.77
CA ALA A 129 -5.65 -3.25 -4.27
C ALA A 129 -5.23 -2.55 -2.97
N LEU A 130 -4.62 -3.29 -2.04
CA LEU A 130 -4.05 -2.75 -0.81
C LEU A 130 -2.98 -1.68 -1.11
N LEU A 131 -2.03 -1.96 -1.99
CA LEU A 131 -0.97 -1.01 -2.37
C LEU A 131 -1.57 0.29 -2.94
N LYS A 132 -2.60 0.20 -3.80
CA LYS A 132 -3.32 1.38 -4.32
C LYS A 132 -3.98 2.18 -3.20
N LYS A 133 -4.63 1.51 -2.23
CA LYS A 133 -5.23 2.15 -1.04
C LYS A 133 -4.17 2.88 -0.21
N LEU A 134 -3.03 2.24 0.08
CA LEU A 134 -1.92 2.86 0.81
C LEU A 134 -1.37 4.11 0.11
N ARG A 135 -1.18 4.04 -1.22
CA ARG A 135 -0.71 5.19 -2.02
C ARG A 135 -1.69 6.37 -1.95
N LYS A 136 -3.00 6.11 -1.96
CA LYS A 136 -4.03 7.15 -1.78
C LYS A 136 -3.96 7.76 -0.37
N MET A 137 -3.84 6.94 0.67
CA MET A 137 -3.72 7.41 2.05
C MET A 137 -2.42 8.19 2.30
N SER A 138 -1.32 7.81 1.66
CA SER A 138 -0.04 8.53 1.73
C SER A 138 -0.13 9.92 1.12
N ARG A 139 -0.86 10.07 0.01
CA ARG A 139 -1.10 11.36 -0.68
C ARG A 139 -2.15 12.24 0.00
N GLY A 140 -3.19 11.64 0.60
CA GLY A 140 -4.33 12.36 1.18
C GLY A 140 -4.08 13.09 2.51
N GLY A 141 -2.90 12.94 3.11
CA GLY A 141 -2.56 13.57 4.40
C GLY A 141 -2.37 15.09 4.39
N GLY A 142 -2.71 15.79 3.29
CA GLY A 142 -2.58 17.25 3.15
C GLY A 142 -3.77 17.95 2.49
N ALA A 143 -4.88 17.26 2.19
CA ALA A 143 -5.98 17.82 1.40
C ALA A 143 -7.26 18.15 2.20
N GLU A 144 -7.26 17.96 3.52
CA GLU A 144 -8.43 18.27 4.38
C GLU A 144 -8.12 19.38 5.38
N ARG A 145 -7.61 20.51 4.87
CA ARG A 145 -7.61 21.79 5.58
C ARG A 145 -7.65 22.93 4.56
N GLN A 146 -8.79 23.64 4.55
CA GLN A 146 -9.17 24.82 3.75
C GLN A 146 -9.93 24.60 2.44
N SER A 147 -11.24 24.42 2.58
CA SER A 147 -12.21 25.14 1.72
C SER A 147 -13.45 25.53 2.55
N LYS A 148 -13.22 26.29 3.63
CA LYS A 148 -14.28 27.04 4.30
C LYS A 148 -14.31 28.44 3.70
N GLY A 149 -15.40 28.76 3.00
CA GLY A 149 -15.85 30.13 2.77
C GLY A 149 -15.48 30.75 1.42
N ARG A 150 -16.36 30.55 0.43
CA ARG A 150 -16.65 31.63 -0.54
C ARG A 150 -18.11 31.56 -0.98
N THR A 151 -18.97 32.00 -0.07
CA THR A 151 -20.28 32.55 -0.38
C THR A 151 -20.12 33.85 -1.16
N GLY A 152 -20.89 33.99 -2.25
CA GLY A 152 -21.27 35.31 -2.77
C GLY A 152 -20.97 35.55 -4.24
N GLY A 153 -22.05 35.59 -5.04
CA GLY A 153 -22.28 36.70 -5.97
C GLY A 153 -22.12 36.42 -7.46
N GLY A 154 -23.27 36.30 -8.14
CA GLY A 154 -23.60 37.27 -9.18
C GLY A 154 -23.46 36.89 -10.66
N ARG A 155 -24.64 36.86 -11.31
CA ARG A 155 -24.98 37.41 -12.64
C ARG A 155 -24.44 36.78 -13.94
N SER A 156 -25.39 36.17 -14.65
CA SER A 156 -25.95 36.57 -15.96
C SER A 156 -25.06 37.15 -17.08
N GLY A 157 -25.27 36.61 -18.30
CA GLY A 157 -24.94 37.20 -19.61
C GLY A 157 -23.76 36.48 -20.28
N GLY A 158 -23.78 36.02 -21.53
CA GLY A 158 -24.63 36.31 -22.68
C GLY A 158 -23.72 36.51 -23.90
N GLY A 159 -23.83 35.64 -24.92
CA GLY A 159 -23.25 35.80 -26.26
C GLY A 159 -21.74 35.55 -26.38
N ARG A 160 -21.15 35.25 -27.54
CA ARG A 160 -21.63 34.94 -28.89
C ARG A 160 -20.39 34.44 -29.66
N SER A 161 -20.57 33.41 -30.50
CA SER A 161 -19.89 33.11 -31.78
C SER A 161 -18.66 33.92 -32.23
N GLY A 162 -17.62 33.22 -32.75
CA GLY A 162 -16.66 33.86 -33.66
C GLY A 162 -15.41 33.09 -34.08
N GLY A 163 -15.56 32.03 -34.91
CA GLY A 163 -14.70 31.83 -36.10
C GLY A 163 -13.22 31.39 -35.96
N PRO A 164 -12.55 31.04 -37.10
CA PRO A 164 -11.78 29.79 -37.20
C PRO A 164 -10.33 29.90 -37.76
N LYS A 165 -9.70 28.71 -37.87
CA LYS A 165 -8.58 28.27 -38.78
C LYS A 165 -7.12 28.48 -38.36
N ALA A 166 -6.36 27.38 -38.36
CA ALA A 166 -5.20 27.07 -39.23
C ALA A 166 -4.40 25.89 -38.60
N ALA A 167 -4.44 24.68 -39.17
CA ALA A 167 -3.55 24.17 -40.23
C ALA A 167 -2.10 23.88 -39.75
N SER A 168 -1.79 22.58 -39.63
CA SER A 168 -0.45 21.99 -39.41
C SER A 168 0.51 22.26 -40.57
N PRO A 169 1.83 22.04 -40.37
CA PRO A 169 2.47 20.93 -41.11
C PRO A 169 3.56 20.16 -40.33
N PRO A 170 3.99 18.98 -40.83
CA PRO A 170 4.94 18.07 -40.18
C PRO A 170 6.40 18.41 -40.51
N ARG A 171 7.35 17.97 -39.66
CA ARG A 171 8.79 17.98 -40.00
C ARG A 171 9.43 16.60 -39.89
N ARG A 172 9.68 16.06 -41.09
CA ARG A 172 10.83 15.28 -41.59
C ARG A 172 11.73 14.54 -40.60
N GLY A 173 11.92 13.26 -40.92
CA GLY A 173 12.94 12.41 -40.33
C GLY A 173 14.37 12.76 -40.71
N ARG A 174 15.29 12.10 -40.01
CA ARG A 174 16.72 12.06 -40.32
C ARG A 174 17.21 10.64 -40.10
N ALA A 175 17.51 9.97 -41.21
CA ALA A 175 18.37 8.79 -41.21
C ALA A 175 19.78 9.18 -40.76
N ARG A 176 20.46 8.30 -40.02
CA ARG A 176 21.93 8.24 -40.07
C ARG A 176 22.39 6.80 -39.87
N LYS A 177 23.06 6.33 -40.93
CA LYS A 177 23.98 5.19 -40.99
C LYS A 177 24.96 5.20 -39.81
N GLY A 178 25.31 3.99 -39.39
CA GLY A 178 26.39 3.63 -38.46
C GLY A 178 26.27 2.16 -38.17
#